data_AF-A0A2V6YXX8-F1
#
_entry.id   AF-A0A2V6YXX8-F1
#
_cell.length_a   1.000
_cell.length_b   1.000
_cell.length_c   1.000
_cell.angle_alpha   90.00
_cell.angle_beta   90.00
_cell.angle_gamma   90.00
#
_symmetry.space_group_name_H-M   'P 1'
#
loop_
_entity.id
_entity.type
_entity.pdbx_description
1 polymer ?
#
loop_
_entity_poly.entity_id
_entity_poly.type
_entity_poly.pdbx_seq_one_letter_code
_entity_poly.pdbx_strand_id
1 'polypeptide(L)'
;MAGPDKRAKPLTFQELTELRRKTEAVSKFLQEQLAAHLETLRPVLSPERVFSKFLGTKGDHMIADRAFAQLQQNYRPFSSRPFEVPSEFDQQWLTLVGNRLGLYPWEYAHEARTDRETKTITMASPVRWVVSFTSTYGLSQMRQGLAGKGERRVEHIRQFVVNTLVTQLAISHAAGLGALLTDLRYQIQTEYAPDLPKLPLTTITFGLPSFRPPDDLILAATGFSGIPAFIELIDTDAASRLQDPLKARLQELVR
;
A
#
# COMPACT_ATOMS: atom_id res chain seq x y z
N MET A 1 1.81 14.24 -6.20
CA MET A 1 2.28 14.08 -7.58
C MET A 1 1.16 13.46 -8.38
N ALA A 2 0.75 14.09 -9.48
CA ALA A 2 -0.22 13.52 -10.41
C ALA A 2 0.35 12.21 -10.98
N GLY A 3 -0.43 11.14 -10.95
CA GLY A 3 -0.08 9.89 -11.62
C GLY A 3 0.13 10.14 -13.12
N PRO A 4 0.96 9.33 -13.80
CA PRO A 4 1.28 9.57 -15.20
C PRO A 4 0.02 9.46 -16.05
N ASP A 5 -0.28 10.51 -16.83
CA ASP A 5 -1.25 10.52 -17.92
C ASP A 5 -0.79 9.53 -19.02
N LYS A 6 -0.99 8.24 -18.78
CA LYS A 6 -0.81 7.19 -19.78
C LYS A 6 -2.11 7.11 -20.58
N ARG A 7 -2.12 7.76 -21.76
CA ARG A 7 -3.23 7.80 -22.72
C ARG A 7 -3.92 6.43 -22.83
N ALA A 8 -5.23 6.44 -22.59
CA ALA A 8 -6.06 5.25 -22.66
C ALA A 8 -6.17 4.71 -24.10
N LYS A 9 -6.03 3.38 -24.26
CA LYS A 9 -6.46 2.68 -25.48
C LYS A 9 -7.98 2.87 -25.61
N PRO A 10 -8.53 3.18 -26.81
CA PRO A 10 -9.98 3.18 -26.99
C PRO A 10 -10.50 1.76 -26.72
N LEU A 11 -11.48 1.64 -25.81
CA LEU A 11 -12.04 0.37 -25.36
C LEU A 11 -13.55 0.39 -25.56
N THR A 12 -14.09 -0.69 -26.10
CA THR A 12 -15.53 -0.98 -26.08
C THR A 12 -15.97 -1.45 -24.69
N PHE A 13 -17.27 -1.40 -24.39
CA PHE A 13 -17.79 -1.88 -23.10
C PHE A 13 -17.59 -3.39 -22.89
N GLN A 14 -17.60 -4.17 -23.97
CA GLN A 14 -17.31 -5.61 -23.91
C GLN A 14 -15.83 -5.86 -23.55
N GLU A 15 -14.91 -5.16 -24.23
CA GLU A 15 -13.47 -5.24 -23.92
C GLU A 15 -13.18 -4.77 -22.49
N LEU A 16 -13.86 -3.71 -22.03
CA LEU A 16 -13.74 -3.22 -20.66
C LEU A 16 -14.11 -4.31 -19.65
N THR A 17 -15.23 -5.01 -19.88
CA THR A 17 -15.71 -6.09 -19.00
C THR A 17 -14.72 -7.25 -18.96
N GLU A 18 -14.24 -7.69 -20.13
CA GLU A 18 -13.26 -8.77 -20.21
C GLU A 18 -11.93 -8.39 -19.55
N LEU A 19 -11.45 -7.17 -19.80
CA LEU A 19 -10.18 -6.68 -19.28
C LEU A 19 -10.25 -6.48 -17.76
N ARG A 20 -11.39 -6.03 -17.23
CA ARG A 20 -11.63 -5.96 -15.79
C ARG A 20 -11.58 -7.35 -15.16
N ARG A 21 -12.24 -8.36 -15.75
CA ARG A 21 -12.16 -9.75 -15.25
C ARG A 21 -10.73 -10.28 -15.22
N LYS A 22 -9.95 -10.02 -16.28
CA LYS A 22 -8.52 -10.40 -16.35
C LYS A 22 -7.69 -9.66 -15.30
N THR A 23 -7.94 -8.36 -15.13
CA THR A 23 -7.29 -7.50 -14.12
C THR A 23 -7.54 -8.04 -12.72
N GLU A 24 -8.79 -8.34 -12.36
CA GLU A 24 -9.14 -8.88 -11.04
C GLU A 24 -8.47 -10.24 -10.78
N ALA A 25 -8.45 -11.13 -11.78
CA ALA A 25 -7.78 -12.42 -11.66
C ALA A 25 -6.26 -12.28 -11.44
N VAL A 26 -5.60 -11.39 -12.20
CA VAL A 26 -4.16 -11.13 -12.05
C VAL A 26 -3.84 -10.45 -10.73
N SER A 27 -4.62 -9.42 -10.36
CA SER A 27 -4.47 -8.71 -9.09
C SER A 27 -4.57 -9.67 -7.90
N LYS A 28 -5.59 -10.53 -7.89
CA LYS A 28 -5.77 -11.57 -6.86
C LYS A 28 -4.58 -12.52 -6.79
N PHE A 29 -4.16 -13.07 -7.94
CA PHE A 29 -3.01 -13.98 -8.00
C PHE A 29 -1.73 -13.32 -7.45
N LEU A 30 -1.42 -12.09 -7.89
CA LEU A 30 -0.22 -11.37 -7.46
C LEU A 30 -0.27 -11.01 -5.97
N GLN A 31 -1.45 -10.67 -5.45
CA GLN A 31 -1.64 -10.39 -4.03
C GLN A 31 -1.46 -11.66 -3.17
N GLU A 32 -2.00 -12.81 -3.61
CA GLU A 32 -1.84 -14.10 -2.94
C GLU A 32 -0.37 -14.53 -2.92
N GLN A 33 0.36 -14.37 -4.03
CA GLN A 33 1.80 -14.63 -4.09
C GLN A 33 2.58 -13.71 -3.14
N LEU A 34 2.31 -12.39 -3.17
CA LEU A 34 2.96 -11.44 -2.28
C LEU A 34 2.68 -11.77 -0.81
N ALA A 35 1.44 -12.11 -0.47
CA ALA A 35 1.06 -12.51 0.88
C ALA A 35 1.85 -13.75 1.35
N ALA A 36 2.00 -14.76 0.49
CA ALA A 36 2.77 -15.96 0.81
C ALA A 36 4.27 -15.65 1.04
N HIS A 37 4.85 -14.77 0.23
CA HIS A 37 6.22 -14.30 0.44
C HIS A 37 6.37 -13.54 1.76
N LEU A 38 5.45 -12.62 2.07
CA LEU A 38 5.49 -11.85 3.32
C LEU A 38 5.29 -12.73 4.55
N GLU A 39 4.44 -13.77 4.48
CA GLU A 39 4.28 -14.72 5.58
C GLU A 39 5.57 -15.53 5.79
N THR A 40 6.26 -15.91 4.72
CA THR A 40 7.58 -16.57 4.80
C THR A 40 8.62 -15.64 5.45
N LEU A 41 8.55 -14.34 5.14
CA LEU A 41 9.47 -13.32 5.66
C LEU A 41 9.08 -12.79 7.05
N ARG A 42 7.98 -13.27 7.62
CA ARG A 42 7.45 -12.81 8.91
C ARG A 42 8.49 -12.83 10.04
N PRO A 43 9.35 -13.87 10.21
CA PRO A 43 10.39 -13.86 11.24
C PRO A 43 11.43 -12.75 11.05
N VAL A 44 11.71 -12.37 9.80
CA VAL A 44 12.69 -11.32 9.46
C VAL A 44 12.09 -9.93 9.69
N LEU A 45 10.78 -9.80 9.47
CA LEU A 45 10.03 -8.55 9.63
C LEU A 45 9.51 -8.33 11.06
N SER A 46 9.73 -9.27 11.99
CA SER A 46 9.15 -9.19 13.34
C SER A 46 9.51 -7.88 14.06
N PRO A 47 8.52 -7.16 14.64
CA PRO A 47 8.78 -5.97 15.46
C PRO A 47 9.79 -6.23 16.58
N GLU A 48 9.81 -7.44 17.13
CA GLU A 48 10.72 -7.86 18.21
C GLU A 48 12.19 -7.75 17.83
N ARG A 49 12.54 -7.84 16.54
CA ARG A 49 13.92 -7.68 16.07
C ARG A 49 14.41 -6.24 16.16
N VAL A 50 13.49 -5.29 16.08
CA VAL A 50 13.78 -3.86 16.09
C VAL A 50 13.55 -3.26 17.47
N PHE A 51 12.51 -3.68 18.19
CA PHE A 51 12.09 -3.10 19.45
C PHE A 51 12.31 -4.03 20.65
N SER A 52 13.35 -4.88 20.60
CA SER A 52 13.53 -6.00 21.54
C SER A 52 13.46 -5.58 23.00
N LYS A 53 14.17 -4.50 23.36
CA LYS A 53 14.17 -3.92 24.71
C LYS A 53 12.75 -3.54 25.19
N PHE A 54 11.96 -2.92 24.32
CA PHE A 54 10.63 -2.39 24.65
C PHE A 54 9.53 -3.46 24.63
N LEU A 55 9.80 -4.58 23.98
CA LEU A 55 8.93 -5.76 23.90
C LEU A 55 9.36 -6.89 24.86
N GLY A 56 10.43 -6.70 25.64
CA GLY A 56 10.92 -7.69 26.61
C GLY A 56 11.57 -8.92 25.97
N THR A 57 12.05 -8.81 24.73
CA THR A 57 12.70 -9.90 24.00
C THR A 57 14.22 -9.72 23.97
N LYS A 58 14.96 -10.82 23.75
CA LYS A 58 16.42 -10.77 23.61
C LYS A 58 16.78 -10.14 22.27
N GLY A 59 17.68 -9.15 22.27
CA GLY A 59 18.16 -8.50 21.06
C GLY A 59 19.13 -7.36 21.34
N ASP A 60 19.44 -6.60 20.30
CA ASP A 60 20.33 -5.44 20.39
C ASP A 60 19.59 -4.24 20.99
N HIS A 61 19.91 -3.91 22.24
CA HIS A 61 19.28 -2.81 22.95
C HIS A 61 19.66 -1.42 22.39
N MET A 62 20.83 -1.28 21.76
CA MET A 62 21.23 -0.01 21.14
C MET A 62 20.41 0.26 19.87
N ILE A 63 20.17 -0.78 19.07
CA ILE A 63 19.25 -0.70 17.92
C ILE A 63 17.83 -0.36 18.42
N ALA A 64 17.38 -1.05 19.46
CA ALA A 64 16.06 -0.81 20.03
C ALA A 64 15.87 0.63 20.50
N ASP A 65 16.82 1.18 21.27
CA ASP A 65 16.76 2.55 21.76
C ASP A 65 16.72 3.58 20.63
N ARG A 66 17.51 3.39 19.58
CA ARG A 66 17.50 4.26 18.39
C ARG A 66 16.17 4.17 17.64
N ALA A 67 15.69 2.96 17.38
CA ALA A 67 14.44 2.75 16.66
C ALA A 67 13.23 3.32 17.43
N PHE A 68 13.22 3.19 18.75
CA PHE A 68 12.18 3.77 19.60
C PHE A 68 12.20 5.29 19.59
N ALA A 69 13.38 5.91 19.71
CA ALA A 69 13.50 7.37 19.59
C ALA A 69 13.01 7.87 18.22
N GLN A 70 13.35 7.16 17.14
CA GLN A 70 12.87 7.47 15.80
C GLN A 70 11.35 7.29 15.66
N LEU A 71 10.78 6.23 16.25
CA LEU A 71 9.33 6.01 16.28
C LEU A 71 8.61 7.17 16.98
N GLN A 72 9.08 7.58 18.16
CA GLN A 72 8.51 8.70 18.90
C GLN A 72 8.59 10.00 18.10
N GLN A 73 9.73 10.27 17.46
CA GLN A 73 9.90 11.44 16.60
C GLN A 73 8.93 11.44 15.42
N ASN A 74 8.81 10.30 14.73
CA ASN A 74 7.93 10.13 13.59
C ASN A 74 6.44 10.18 13.97
N TYR A 75 6.10 9.85 15.22
CA TYR A 75 4.73 9.85 15.72
C TYR A 75 4.20 11.27 16.07
N ARG A 76 5.06 12.17 16.54
CA ARG A 76 4.66 13.53 16.99
C ARG A 76 3.73 14.30 16.03
N PRO A 77 3.91 14.27 14.70
CA PRO A 77 3.07 15.06 13.80
C PRO A 77 1.58 14.67 13.78
N PHE A 78 1.23 13.48 14.29
CA PHE A 78 -0.14 12.95 14.23
C PHE A 78 -1.04 13.43 15.39
N SER A 79 -0.51 14.18 16.36
CA SER A 79 -1.36 14.79 17.40
C SER A 79 -2.24 15.94 16.90
N SER A 80 -1.97 16.41 15.68
CA SER A 80 -2.71 17.47 15.00
C SER A 80 -3.73 16.88 14.01
N ARG A 81 -4.63 17.73 13.50
CA ARG A 81 -5.55 17.36 12.42
C ARG A 81 -4.79 16.82 11.20
N PRO A 82 -5.33 15.81 10.49
CA PRO A 82 -6.65 15.21 10.69
C PRO A 82 -6.68 14.06 11.73
N PHE A 83 -5.53 13.59 12.20
CA PHE A 83 -5.42 12.37 13.01
C PHE A 83 -5.84 12.59 14.47
N GLU A 84 -5.40 13.71 15.08
CA GLU A 84 -5.72 14.11 16.45
C GLU A 84 -5.55 12.96 17.47
N VAL A 85 -4.46 12.20 17.35
CA VAL A 85 -4.12 11.12 18.29
C VAL A 85 -3.41 11.69 19.53
N PRO A 86 -3.32 10.95 20.66
CA PRO A 86 -2.66 11.47 21.86
C PRO A 86 -1.21 11.91 21.56
N SER A 87 -0.78 13.05 22.11
CA SER A 87 0.53 13.64 21.80
C SER A 87 1.72 12.87 22.38
N GLU A 88 1.51 12.25 23.53
CA GLU A 88 2.52 11.43 24.19
C GLU A 88 2.44 10.00 23.65
N PHE A 89 3.59 9.42 23.32
CA PHE A 89 3.66 8.03 22.89
C PHE A 89 3.76 7.12 24.11
N ASP A 90 2.76 6.27 24.31
CA ASP A 90 2.82 5.22 25.32
C ASP A 90 3.54 3.99 24.78
N GLN A 91 4.61 3.57 25.46
CA GLN A 91 5.37 2.38 25.11
C GLN A 91 4.51 1.12 25.01
N GLN A 92 3.45 1.01 25.82
CA GLN A 92 2.53 -0.14 25.80
C GLN A 92 1.87 -0.34 24.43
N TRP A 93 1.80 0.69 23.59
CA TRP A 93 1.25 0.56 22.25
C TRP A 93 2.07 -0.36 21.34
N LEU A 94 3.35 -0.56 21.64
CA LEU A 94 4.18 -1.53 20.92
C LEU A 94 3.72 -2.97 21.14
N THR A 95 3.19 -3.30 22.33
CA THR A 95 2.70 -4.66 22.62
C THR A 95 1.40 -4.98 21.86
N LEU A 96 0.71 -3.95 21.36
CA LEU A 96 -0.48 -4.06 20.52
C LEU A 96 -0.13 -4.25 19.03
N VAL A 97 1.14 -4.11 18.65
CA VAL A 97 1.59 -4.35 17.29
C VAL A 97 1.77 -5.85 17.11
N GLY A 98 0.87 -6.45 16.33
CA GLY A 98 1.00 -7.85 15.96
C GLY A 98 2.18 -8.09 15.00
N ASN A 99 2.39 -9.36 14.66
CA ASN A 99 3.43 -9.78 13.71
C ASN A 99 2.85 -10.18 12.34
N ARG A 100 1.57 -9.92 12.06
CA ARG A 100 0.95 -10.20 10.76
C ARG A 100 0.92 -8.94 9.92
N LEU A 101 1.35 -9.05 8.66
CA LEU A 101 1.26 -7.97 7.69
C LEU A 101 -0.04 -8.07 6.91
N GLY A 102 -0.74 -6.95 6.81
CA GLY A 102 -1.88 -6.76 5.92
C GLY A 102 -1.43 -6.17 4.59
N LEU A 103 -2.11 -6.58 3.52
CA LEU A 103 -1.99 -5.99 2.18
C LEU A 103 -3.27 -5.23 1.87
N TYR A 104 -3.17 -3.91 1.75
CA TYR A 104 -4.29 -3.04 1.41
C TYR A 104 -4.11 -2.52 -0.01
N PRO A 105 -5.14 -2.52 -0.88
CA PRO A 105 -5.02 -1.93 -2.21
C PRO A 105 -4.54 -0.48 -2.14
N TRP A 106 -3.66 -0.08 -3.06
CA TRP A 106 -3.34 1.33 -3.22
C TRP A 106 -4.52 2.04 -3.87
N GLU A 107 -5.10 3.00 -3.14
CA GLU A 107 -6.26 3.77 -3.59
C GLU A 107 -5.94 5.26 -3.73
N TYR A 108 -6.58 5.94 -4.66
CA TYR A 108 -6.50 7.38 -4.82
C TYR A 108 -7.82 7.96 -5.35
N ALA A 109 -8.09 9.22 -5.03
CA ALA A 109 -9.24 9.94 -5.56
C ALA A 109 -8.95 10.41 -7.00
N HIS A 110 -9.90 10.18 -7.90
CA HIS A 110 -9.88 10.67 -9.27
C HIS A 110 -11.15 11.48 -9.56
N GLU A 111 -11.01 12.68 -10.09
CA GLU A 111 -12.16 13.46 -10.58
C GLU A 111 -12.44 13.06 -12.03
N ALA A 112 -13.40 12.16 -12.22
CA ALA A 112 -13.83 11.75 -13.55
C ALA A 112 -14.80 12.79 -14.12
N ARG A 113 -14.54 13.26 -15.34
CA ARG A 113 -15.30 14.34 -15.97
C ARG A 113 -15.74 13.99 -17.39
N THR A 114 -16.98 14.35 -17.70
CA THR A 114 -17.52 14.46 -19.06
C THR A 114 -18.04 15.87 -19.30
N ASP A 115 -18.56 16.15 -20.49
CA ASP A 115 -19.24 17.41 -20.78
C ASP A 115 -20.49 17.65 -19.90
N ARG A 116 -21.02 16.59 -19.25
CA ARG A 116 -22.30 16.63 -18.52
C ARG A 116 -22.16 16.50 -17.02
N GLU A 117 -21.14 15.80 -16.54
CA GLU A 117 -20.98 15.50 -15.12
C GLU A 117 -19.52 15.49 -14.68
N THR A 118 -19.30 15.77 -13.39
CA THR A 118 -18.02 15.58 -12.71
C THR A 118 -18.29 14.82 -11.42
N LYS A 119 -17.58 13.73 -11.22
CA LYS A 119 -17.74 12.86 -10.04
C LYS A 119 -16.40 12.39 -9.53
N THR A 120 -16.22 12.44 -8.22
CA THR A 120 -15.04 11.86 -7.57
C THR A 120 -15.22 10.35 -7.45
N ILE A 121 -14.30 9.59 -8.05
CA ILE A 121 -14.24 8.13 -8.05
C ILE A 121 -13.00 7.68 -7.28
N THR A 122 -13.15 6.71 -6.39
CA THR A 122 -12.01 6.03 -5.77
C THR A 122 -11.40 5.06 -6.77
N MET A 123 -10.18 5.31 -7.21
CA MET A 123 -9.41 4.43 -8.08
C MET A 123 -8.53 3.50 -7.24
N ALA A 124 -8.49 2.22 -7.57
CA ALA A 124 -7.57 1.24 -6.99
C ALA A 124 -6.56 0.76 -8.04
N SER A 125 -5.30 0.60 -7.65
CA SER A 125 -4.29 -0.03 -8.51
C SER A 125 -4.30 -1.56 -8.33
N PRO A 126 -4.34 -2.35 -9.42
CA PRO A 126 -4.42 -3.81 -9.35
C PRO A 126 -3.10 -4.48 -8.97
N VAL A 127 -1.99 -3.74 -9.04
CA VAL A 127 -0.61 -4.26 -8.94
C VAL A 127 0.18 -3.60 -7.81
N ARG A 128 -0.48 -2.81 -6.97
CA ARG A 128 0.17 -2.01 -5.93
C ARG A 128 -0.61 -2.09 -4.63
N TRP A 129 0.10 -2.40 -3.55
CA TRP A 129 -0.48 -2.56 -2.22
C TRP A 129 0.30 -1.76 -1.19
N VAL A 130 -0.41 -1.19 -0.22
CA VAL A 130 0.15 -0.70 1.04
C VAL A 130 0.32 -1.87 1.99
N VAL A 131 1.49 -1.94 2.62
CA VAL A 131 1.83 -2.96 3.61
C VAL A 131 1.91 -2.32 4.99
N SER A 132 1.21 -2.90 5.96
CA SER A 132 1.27 -2.49 7.36
C SER A 132 0.96 -3.68 8.27
N PHE A 133 1.49 -3.70 9.49
CA PHE A 133 1.03 -4.63 10.51
C PHE A 133 -0.46 -4.46 10.73
N THR A 134 -1.19 -5.57 10.79
CA THR A 134 -2.66 -5.54 10.87
C THR A 134 -3.14 -4.83 12.14
N SER A 135 -4.08 -3.91 11.98
CA SER A 135 -4.82 -3.24 13.05
C SER A 135 -6.32 -3.40 12.84
N THR A 136 -7.12 -2.95 13.83
CA THR A 136 -8.59 -2.96 13.71
C THR A 136 -9.09 -2.18 12.50
N TYR A 137 -8.46 -1.03 12.19
CA TYR A 137 -8.69 -0.33 10.93
C TYR A 137 -7.76 -0.87 9.85
N GLY A 138 -8.30 -1.07 8.66
CA GLY A 138 -7.55 -1.12 7.41
C GLY A 138 -7.43 0.25 6.74
N LEU A 139 -6.73 0.34 5.62
CA LEU A 139 -6.46 1.60 4.92
C LEU A 139 -7.74 2.36 4.52
N SER A 140 -8.74 1.67 3.95
CA SER A 140 -10.01 2.31 3.57
C SER A 140 -10.78 2.85 4.78
N GLN A 141 -10.84 2.09 5.87
CA GLN A 141 -11.50 2.54 7.11
C GLN A 141 -10.78 3.74 7.73
N MET A 142 -9.45 3.75 7.69
CA MET A 142 -8.64 4.89 8.12
C MET A 142 -8.97 6.15 7.30
N ARG A 143 -9.03 6.03 5.96
CA ARG A 143 -9.41 7.15 5.08
C ARG A 143 -10.83 7.64 5.36
N GLN A 144 -11.79 6.73 5.49
CA GLN A 144 -13.19 7.07 5.78
C GLN A 144 -13.35 7.75 7.15
N GLY A 145 -12.68 7.24 8.18
CA GLY A 145 -12.70 7.81 9.53
C GLY A 145 -12.12 9.22 9.58
N LEU A 146 -11.02 9.47 8.86
CA LEU A 146 -10.41 10.81 8.76
C LEU A 146 -11.22 11.78 7.88
N ALA A 147 -11.91 11.27 6.86
CA ALA A 147 -12.79 12.07 6.00
C ALA A 147 -14.16 12.36 6.64
N GLY A 148 -14.44 11.85 7.86
CA GLY A 148 -15.74 12.00 8.51
C GLY A 148 -16.87 11.20 7.84
N LYS A 149 -16.54 10.22 7.00
CA LYS A 149 -17.48 9.39 6.22
C LYS A 149 -17.70 8.00 6.83
N GLY A 150 -17.15 7.74 8.01
CA GLY A 150 -17.26 6.46 8.71
C GLY A 150 -17.05 6.63 10.21
N GLU A 151 -17.05 5.51 10.94
CA GLU A 151 -16.81 5.52 12.37
C GLU A 151 -15.40 6.06 12.68
N ARG A 152 -15.32 7.05 13.59
CA ARG A 152 -14.05 7.68 13.97
C ARG A 152 -13.69 7.34 15.41
N ARG A 153 -12.88 6.30 15.58
CA ARG A 153 -12.32 5.87 16.87
C ARG A 153 -10.84 6.20 16.96
N VAL A 154 -10.48 7.08 17.89
CA VAL A 154 -9.11 7.62 18.02
C VAL A 154 -8.09 6.52 18.33
N GLU A 155 -8.50 5.52 19.11
CA GLU A 155 -7.71 4.36 19.47
C GLU A 155 -7.35 3.50 18.25
N HIS A 156 -8.27 3.37 17.28
CA HIS A 156 -8.03 2.63 16.04
C HIS A 156 -7.18 3.42 15.05
N ILE A 157 -7.41 4.74 14.94
CA ILE A 157 -6.57 5.67 14.16
C ILE A 157 -5.13 5.62 14.67
N ARG A 158 -4.96 5.75 15.99
CA ARG A 158 -3.66 5.65 16.66
C ARG A 158 -2.99 4.31 16.39
N GLN A 159 -3.69 3.19 16.57
CA GLN A 159 -3.14 1.87 16.32
C GLN A 159 -2.67 1.73 14.86
N PHE A 160 -3.46 2.21 13.89
CA PHE A 160 -3.08 2.17 12.47
C PHE A 160 -1.81 2.99 12.20
N VAL A 161 -1.71 4.20 12.76
CA VAL A 161 -0.52 5.05 12.65
C VAL A 161 0.71 4.35 13.24
N VAL A 162 0.61 3.85 14.47
CA VAL A 162 1.72 3.15 15.14
C VAL A 162 2.15 1.93 14.34
N ASN A 163 1.22 1.08 13.91
CA ASN A 163 1.52 -0.11 13.11
C ASN A 163 2.21 0.24 11.79
N THR A 164 1.79 1.32 11.13
CA THR A 164 2.39 1.78 9.87
C THR A 164 3.82 2.27 10.07
N LEU A 165 4.08 3.06 11.11
CA LEU A 165 5.43 3.52 11.46
C LEU A 165 6.34 2.35 11.86
N VAL A 166 5.83 1.40 12.65
CA VAL A 166 6.57 0.19 13.05
C VAL A 166 6.87 -0.69 11.85
N THR A 167 5.94 -0.81 10.90
CA THR A 167 6.16 -1.54 9.64
C THR A 167 7.31 -0.92 8.84
N GLN A 168 7.31 0.40 8.69
CA GLN A 168 8.38 1.10 7.98
C GLN A 168 9.74 0.85 8.64
N LEU A 169 9.81 0.93 9.98
CA LEU A 169 11.06 0.69 10.73
C LEU A 169 11.53 -0.76 10.61
N ALA A 170 10.63 -1.73 10.75
CA ALA A 170 10.91 -3.16 10.58
C ALA A 170 11.49 -3.46 9.19
N ILE A 171 10.86 -2.93 8.14
CA ILE A 171 11.32 -3.07 6.75
C ILE A 171 12.67 -2.39 6.54
N SER A 172 12.89 -1.20 7.12
CA SER A 172 14.15 -0.47 6.99
C SER A 172 15.34 -1.18 7.64
N HIS A 173 15.08 -2.04 8.63
CA HIS A 173 16.10 -2.83 9.32
C HIS A 173 16.26 -4.25 8.76
N ALA A 174 15.37 -4.67 7.86
CA ALA A 174 15.47 -5.95 7.17
C ALA A 174 16.46 -5.87 6.01
N ALA A 175 17.75 -6.02 6.31
CA ALA A 175 18.81 -6.01 5.30
C ALA A 175 18.55 -7.03 4.19
N GLY A 176 18.73 -6.62 2.92
CA GLY A 176 18.52 -7.46 1.75
C GLY A 176 17.07 -7.64 1.30
N LEU A 177 16.08 -7.21 2.09
CA LEU A 177 14.66 -7.34 1.74
C LEU A 177 14.30 -6.67 0.41
N GLY A 178 14.81 -5.46 0.18
CA GLY A 178 14.55 -4.72 -1.06
C GLY A 178 15.11 -5.45 -2.29
N ALA A 179 16.30 -6.03 -2.19
CA ALA A 179 16.90 -6.84 -3.26
C ALA A 179 16.09 -8.12 -3.51
N LEU A 180 15.73 -8.84 -2.44
CA LEU A 180 14.89 -10.03 -2.54
C LEU A 180 13.55 -9.75 -3.23
N LEU A 181 12.85 -8.69 -2.81
CA LEU A 181 11.59 -8.30 -3.46
C LEU A 181 11.80 -7.93 -4.92
N THR A 182 12.90 -7.24 -5.25
CA THR A 182 13.26 -6.90 -6.63
C THR A 182 13.46 -8.16 -7.48
N ASP A 183 14.16 -9.16 -6.96
CA ASP A 183 14.35 -10.46 -7.64
C ASP A 183 13.03 -11.22 -7.84
N LEU A 184 12.04 -10.95 -6.97
CA LEU A 184 10.66 -11.42 -7.09
C LEU A 184 9.78 -10.50 -7.97
N ARG A 185 10.37 -9.47 -8.62
CA ARG A 185 9.71 -8.48 -9.51
C ARG A 185 8.76 -7.51 -8.76
N TYR A 186 8.95 -7.39 -7.45
CA TYR A 186 8.29 -6.42 -6.60
C TYR A 186 9.22 -5.26 -6.24
N GLN A 187 8.69 -4.05 -6.24
CA GLN A 187 9.40 -2.85 -5.83
C GLN A 187 8.79 -2.31 -4.55
N ILE A 188 9.64 -2.10 -3.54
CA ILE A 188 9.24 -1.51 -2.26
C ILE A 188 9.58 -0.02 -2.23
N GLN A 189 8.62 0.80 -1.83
CA GLN A 189 8.76 2.25 -1.77
C GLN A 189 8.07 2.81 -0.52
N THR A 190 8.44 4.02 -0.13
CA THR A 190 7.66 4.82 0.81
C THR A 190 6.93 5.90 0.04
N GLU A 191 5.62 6.00 0.22
CA GLU A 191 4.77 6.99 -0.44
C GLU A 191 3.89 7.74 0.56
N TYR A 192 3.44 8.91 0.15
CA TYR A 192 2.55 9.76 0.93
C TYR A 192 1.28 10.02 0.13
N ALA A 193 0.15 9.57 0.66
CA ALA A 193 -1.14 9.82 0.06
C ALA A 193 -1.66 11.21 0.48
N PRO A 194 -2.23 12.01 -0.44
CA PRO A 194 -2.73 13.35 -0.11
C PRO A 194 -3.80 13.37 1.00
N ASP A 195 -4.59 12.31 1.08
CA ASP A 195 -5.66 12.11 2.08
C ASP A 195 -5.17 11.54 3.42
N LEU A 196 -3.91 11.09 3.49
CA LEU A 196 -3.23 10.64 4.71
C LEU A 196 -1.94 11.43 4.92
N PRO A 197 -2.03 12.75 5.17
CA PRO A 197 -0.87 13.62 5.18
C PRO A 197 0.16 13.19 6.23
N LYS A 198 1.44 13.27 5.87
CA LYS A 198 2.60 12.91 6.73
C LYS A 198 2.72 11.43 7.09
N LEU A 199 1.71 10.59 6.84
CA LEU A 199 1.79 9.16 7.12
C LEU A 199 2.61 8.45 6.03
N PRO A 200 3.79 7.88 6.35
CA PRO A 200 4.57 7.16 5.37
C PRO A 200 3.92 5.79 5.11
N LEU A 201 3.37 5.60 3.92
CA LEU A 201 2.82 4.32 3.49
C LEU A 201 3.93 3.52 2.83
N THR A 202 4.24 2.34 3.37
CA THR A 202 5.13 1.41 2.67
C THR A 202 4.33 0.72 1.58
N THR A 203 4.72 0.89 0.33
CA THR A 203 4.05 0.30 -0.82
C THR A 203 4.91 -0.77 -1.46
N ILE A 204 4.27 -1.86 -1.90
CA ILE A 204 4.87 -2.89 -2.73
C ILE A 204 4.13 -2.90 -4.08
N THR A 205 4.88 -2.74 -5.16
CA THR A 205 4.35 -2.66 -6.53
C THR A 205 4.93 -3.79 -7.36
N PHE A 206 4.08 -4.54 -8.08
CA PHE A 206 4.53 -5.51 -9.06
C PHE A 206 4.81 -4.81 -10.41
N GLY A 207 5.87 -5.23 -11.11
CA GLY A 207 6.34 -4.58 -12.34
C GLY A 207 5.43 -4.66 -13.58
N LEU A 208 4.16 -5.06 -13.43
CA LEU A 208 3.19 -5.10 -14.52
C LEU A 208 2.48 -3.74 -14.65
N PRO A 209 2.52 -3.07 -15.80
CA PRO A 209 1.82 -1.80 -15.99
C PRO A 209 0.29 -1.94 -15.87
N SER A 210 -0.32 -0.97 -15.20
CA SER A 210 -1.77 -0.71 -15.24
C SER A 210 -2.05 0.69 -15.81
N PHE A 211 -3.29 0.91 -16.25
CA PHE A 211 -3.77 2.18 -16.76
C PHE A 211 -5.21 2.45 -16.34
N ARG A 212 -5.55 3.73 -16.20
CA ARG A 212 -6.92 4.20 -15.97
C ARG A 212 -7.65 4.31 -17.32
N PRO A 213 -8.84 3.71 -17.49
CA PRO A 213 -9.66 3.92 -18.69
C PRO A 213 -10.12 5.39 -18.85
N PRO A 214 -10.69 5.76 -20.00
CA PRO A 214 -11.35 7.05 -20.19
C PRO A 214 -12.46 7.32 -19.16
N ASP A 215 -12.66 8.59 -18.80
CA ASP A 215 -13.60 9.00 -17.76
C ASP A 215 -15.06 8.65 -18.08
N ASP A 216 -15.46 8.71 -19.35
CA ASP A 216 -16.80 8.32 -19.81
C ASP A 216 -17.08 6.83 -19.54
N LEU A 217 -16.09 5.95 -19.74
CA LEU A 217 -16.22 4.53 -19.42
C LEU A 217 -16.27 4.29 -17.90
N ILE A 218 -15.46 5.02 -17.13
CA ILE A 218 -15.46 4.91 -15.65
C ILE A 218 -16.82 5.36 -15.11
N LEU A 219 -17.33 6.50 -15.57
CA LEU A 219 -18.61 7.05 -15.15
C LEU A 219 -19.78 6.13 -15.54
N ALA A 220 -19.78 5.61 -16.78
CA ALA A 220 -20.78 4.63 -17.20
C ALA A 220 -20.75 3.38 -16.31
N ALA A 221 -19.58 2.77 -16.08
CA ALA A 221 -19.45 1.56 -15.29
C ALA A 221 -19.82 1.77 -13.80
N THR A 222 -19.39 2.88 -13.21
CA THR A 222 -19.72 3.20 -11.81
C THR A 222 -21.18 3.59 -11.64
N GLY A 223 -21.80 4.22 -12.66
CA GLY A 223 -23.23 4.51 -12.72
C GLY A 223 -24.10 3.25 -12.63
N PHE A 224 -23.74 2.19 -13.37
CA PHE A 224 -24.45 0.90 -13.28
C PHE A 224 -24.31 0.22 -11.92
N SER A 225 -23.12 0.32 -11.30
CA SER A 225 -22.86 -0.33 -10.01
C SER A 225 -23.44 0.42 -8.80
N GLY A 226 -23.70 1.72 -8.93
CA GLY A 226 -24.02 2.63 -7.82
C GLY A 226 -22.84 2.95 -6.88
N ILE A 227 -21.70 2.28 -7.04
CA ILE A 227 -20.51 2.45 -6.20
C ILE A 227 -19.53 3.39 -6.92
N PRO A 228 -19.11 4.51 -6.30
CA PRO A 228 -18.14 5.44 -6.90
C PRO A 228 -16.70 4.93 -6.75
N ALA A 229 -16.44 3.69 -7.17
CA ALA A 229 -15.11 3.08 -7.10
C ALA A 229 -14.81 2.28 -8.37
N PHE A 230 -13.56 2.30 -8.80
CA PHE A 230 -13.10 1.62 -10.01
C PHE A 230 -11.67 1.10 -9.84
N ILE A 231 -11.30 0.04 -10.55
CA ILE A 231 -9.94 -0.51 -10.56
C ILE A 231 -9.25 -0.16 -11.88
N GLU A 232 -8.00 0.29 -11.84
CA GLU A 232 -7.20 0.42 -13.07
C GLU A 232 -7.12 -0.93 -13.79
N LEU A 233 -6.90 -0.91 -15.10
CA LEU A 233 -6.82 -2.11 -15.92
C LEU A 233 -5.37 -2.47 -16.20
N ILE A 234 -5.03 -3.76 -16.16
CA ILE A 234 -3.68 -4.21 -16.54
C ILE A 234 -3.47 -4.07 -18.04
N ASP A 235 -2.24 -3.78 -18.47
CA ASP A 235 -1.84 -3.93 -19.86
C ASP A 235 -1.48 -5.40 -20.13
N THR A 236 -2.40 -6.16 -20.70
CA THR A 236 -2.20 -7.59 -20.98
C THR A 236 -1.06 -7.85 -21.96
N ASP A 237 -0.80 -6.90 -22.86
CA ASP A 237 0.30 -7.00 -23.83
C ASP A 237 1.66 -6.90 -23.12
N ALA A 238 1.72 -6.13 -22.03
CA ALA A 238 2.92 -5.95 -21.24
C ALA A 238 3.31 -7.21 -20.44
N ALA A 239 2.35 -8.10 -20.15
CA ALA A 239 2.65 -9.36 -19.44
C ALA A 239 3.65 -10.24 -20.19
N SER A 240 3.55 -10.29 -21.53
CA SER A 240 4.50 -11.02 -22.38
C SER A 240 5.91 -10.42 -22.40
N ARG A 241 6.03 -9.14 -22.04
CA ARG A 241 7.26 -8.34 -22.04
C ARG A 241 7.75 -8.04 -20.62
N LEU A 242 7.24 -8.73 -19.61
CA LEU A 242 7.65 -8.52 -18.23
C LEU A 242 9.16 -8.73 -18.13
N GLN A 243 9.86 -7.73 -17.61
CA GLN A 243 11.30 -7.85 -17.40
C GLN A 243 11.57 -8.79 -16.23
N ASP A 244 12.50 -9.71 -16.47
CA ASP A 244 13.01 -10.62 -15.46
C ASP A 244 14.42 -10.14 -15.09
N PRO A 245 14.66 -9.69 -13.84
CA PRO A 245 15.95 -9.15 -13.44
C PRO A 245 17.11 -10.13 -13.64
N LEU A 246 16.89 -11.42 -13.36
CA LEU A 246 17.90 -12.45 -13.56
C LEU A 246 18.20 -12.66 -15.04
N LYS A 247 17.17 -12.77 -15.87
CA LYS A 247 17.32 -12.88 -17.34
C LYS A 247 18.09 -11.69 -17.91
N ALA A 248 17.73 -10.47 -17.50
CA ALA A 248 18.41 -9.25 -17.95
C ALA A 248 19.88 -9.27 -17.56
N ARG A 249 20.19 -9.63 -16.31
CA ARG A 249 21.57 -9.72 -15.83
C ARG A 249 22.40 -10.78 -16.56
N LEU A 250 21.82 -11.96 -16.81
CA LEU A 250 22.50 -13.02 -17.57
C LEU A 250 22.79 -12.56 -18.99
N GLN A 251 21.85 -11.87 -19.64
CA GLN A 251 22.04 -11.32 -20.99
C GLN A 251 23.15 -10.25 -21.05
N GLU A 252 23.35 -9.46 -20.00
CA GLU A 252 24.47 -8.52 -19.91
C GLU A 252 25.82 -9.24 -19.76
N LEU A 253 25.87 -10.32 -18.98
CA LEU A 253 27.13 -11.03 -18.66
C LEU A 253 27.67 -11.89 -19.81
N VAL A 254 26.81 -12.29 -20.75
CA VAL A 254 27.20 -13.09 -21.93
C VAL A 254 27.39 -12.27 -23.19
N ARG A 255 27.26 -10.94 -23.11
CA ARG A 255 27.65 -10.00 -24.17
C ARG A 255 29.13 -9.69 -24.11
#